data_AF-A0A2Z4PPL8-F1
#
_entry.id   AF-A0A2Z4PPL8-F1
#
_cell.length_a   1.000
_cell.length_b   1.000
_cell.length_c   1.000
_cell.angle_alpha   90.00
_cell.angle_beta   90.00
_cell.angle_gamma   90.00
#
_symmetry.space_group_name_H-M   'P 1'
#
loop_
_entity.id
_entity.type
_entity.pdbx_description
1 polymer ?
#
loop_
_entity_poly.entity_id
_entity_poly.type
_entity_poly.pdbx_seq_one_letter_code
_entity_poly.pdbx_strand_id
1 'polypeptide(L)'
;MKKLTAIAATLITASVLSTSAFASDDDNASDRFQSARGGVEALTVTLENLGATVDKSVNLNGAYTYSQKEAVYNAKHADLQAQFDELRAHSAE
;
A
#
# COMPACT_ATOMS: atom_id res chain seq x y z
N MET A 1 -4.98 21.28 -26.57
CA MET A 1 -3.75 20.51 -26.91
C MET A 1 -3.07 20.15 -25.59
N LYS A 2 -3.07 18.86 -25.25
CA LYS A 2 -2.54 18.31 -24.00
C LYS A 2 -1.02 18.46 -23.98
N LYS A 3 -0.47 19.08 -22.93
CA LYS A 3 0.97 19.06 -22.65
C LYS A 3 1.13 18.59 -21.21
N LEU A 4 1.13 17.28 -21.02
CA LEU A 4 1.58 16.69 -19.76
C LEU A 4 2.98 16.16 -20.03
N THR A 5 3.94 16.93 -19.50
CA THR A 5 5.38 16.68 -19.58
C THR A 5 5.70 15.33 -18.94
N ALA A 6 6.25 14.43 -19.74
CA ALA A 6 6.83 13.18 -19.29
C ALA A 6 7.99 13.47 -18.33
N ILE A 7 7.82 13.13 -17.05
CA ILE A 7 8.92 13.10 -16.08
C ILE A 7 9.21 11.63 -15.81
N ALA A 8 10.27 11.15 -16.47
CA ALA A 8 10.87 9.86 -16.26
C ALA A 8 11.26 9.68 -14.79
N ALA A 9 10.45 8.95 -14.04
CA ALA A 9 10.77 8.54 -12.68
C ALA A 9 11.36 7.13 -12.70
N THR A 10 12.63 7.01 -13.08
CA THR A 10 13.43 5.79 -12.93
C THR A 10 13.67 5.55 -11.45
N LEU A 11 12.69 4.94 -10.77
CA LEU A 11 12.84 4.52 -9.37
C LEU A 11 13.00 3.00 -9.36
N ILE A 12 14.19 2.60 -8.93
CA ILE A 12 14.71 1.24 -8.87
C ILE A 12 13.67 0.32 -8.22
N THR A 13 13.23 -0.68 -8.99
CA THR A 13 12.45 -1.82 -8.50
C THR A 13 13.28 -2.59 -7.49
N ALA A 14 13.15 -2.23 -6.21
CA ALA A 14 13.54 -3.12 -5.12
C ALA A 14 12.45 -4.20 -5.04
N SER A 15 12.59 -5.23 -5.86
CA SER A 15 11.89 -6.49 -5.71
C SER A 15 12.28 -7.11 -4.36
N VAL A 16 11.45 -6.81 -3.35
CA VAL A 16 11.33 -7.60 -2.13
C VAL A 16 9.86 -7.98 -1.99
N LEU A 17 9.46 -8.99 -2.77
CA LEU A 17 8.43 -9.93 -2.32
C LEU A 17 9.03 -10.76 -1.18
N SER A 18 9.46 -10.10 -0.11
CA SER A 18 9.71 -10.76 1.15
C SER A 18 8.36 -10.85 1.82
N THR A 19 7.61 -11.89 1.48
CA THR A 19 6.58 -12.43 2.37
C THR A 19 7.30 -12.93 3.62
N SER A 20 7.77 -12.02 4.46
CA SER A 20 8.49 -12.32 5.68
C SER A 20 7.49 -12.91 6.66
N ALA A 21 7.45 -14.23 6.63
CA ALA A 21 7.31 -15.12 7.77
C ALA A 21 6.53 -14.55 8.97
N PHE A 22 5.34 -15.13 9.16
CA PHE A 22 4.67 -15.30 10.44
C PHE A 22 5.69 -15.52 11.59
N ALA A 23 6.03 -14.45 12.32
CA ALA A 23 6.68 -14.56 13.62
C ALA A 23 5.65 -14.17 14.67
N SER A 24 4.99 -15.18 15.20
CA SER A 24 4.11 -15.15 16.36
C SER A 24 4.81 -14.49 17.54
N ASP A 25 4.36 -13.31 17.96
CA ASP A 25 4.57 -12.80 19.32
C ASP A 25 3.55 -11.66 19.53
N ASP A 26 2.56 -11.91 20.39
CA ASP A 26 1.40 -11.03 20.62
C ASP A 26 1.83 -9.62 21.09
N ASP A 27 3.00 -9.51 21.72
CA ASP A 27 3.62 -8.26 22.19
C ASP A 27 3.95 -7.26 21.06
N ASN A 28 4.10 -7.72 19.81
CA ASN A 28 4.44 -6.86 18.67
C ASN A 28 3.26 -6.66 17.70
N ALA A 29 2.09 -7.23 17.99
CA ALA A 29 0.94 -7.19 17.09
C ALA A 29 0.41 -5.76 16.89
N SER A 30 0.48 -4.91 17.93
CA SER A 30 0.09 -3.50 17.83
C SER A 30 1.02 -2.70 16.92
N ASP A 31 2.33 -2.94 17.01
CA ASP A 31 3.36 -2.23 16.23
C ASP A 31 3.28 -2.62 14.76
N ARG A 32 3.07 -3.90 14.47
CA ARG A 32 2.81 -4.39 13.10
C ARG A 32 1.54 -3.81 12.52
N PHE A 33 0.46 -3.77 13.31
CA PHE A 33 -0.78 -3.12 12.89
C PHE A 33 -0.57 -1.64 12.57
N GLN A 34 0.16 -0.90 13.41
CA GLN A 34 0.48 0.52 13.18
C GLN A 34 1.34 0.70 11.93
N SER A 35 2.32 -0.18 11.72
CA SER A 35 3.17 -0.18 10.53
C SER A 35 2.37 -0.44 9.25
N ALA A 36 1.51 -1.47 9.25
CA ALA A 36 0.63 -1.81 8.13
C ALA A 36 -0.32 -0.65 7.79
N ARG A 37 -0.89 0.00 8.80
CA ARG A 37 -1.71 1.20 8.62
C ARG A 37 -0.91 2.36 8.04
N GLY A 38 0.29 2.61 8.55
CA GLY A 38 1.19 3.65 8.05
C GLY A 38 1.58 3.42 6.58
N GLY A 39 1.83 2.17 6.19
CA GLY A 39 2.09 1.80 4.79
C GLY A 39 0.91 2.11 3.87
N VAL A 40 -0.31 1.73 4.26
CA VAL A 40 -1.54 2.05 3.50
C VAL A 40 -1.71 3.55 3.34
N GLU A 41 -1.47 4.34 4.40
CA GLU A 41 -1.62 5.79 4.35
C GLU A 41 -0.56 6.46 3.47
N ALA A 42 0.70 6.05 3.59
CA ALA A 42 1.78 6.55 2.73
C ALA A 42 1.52 6.24 1.25
N LEU A 43 1.06 5.03 0.94
CA LEU A 43 0.77 4.62 -0.44
C LEU A 43 -0.47 5.32 -0.99
N THR A 44 -1.51 5.51 -0.17
CA THR A 44 -2.69 6.32 -0.51
C THR A 44 -2.28 7.74 -0.87
N VAL A 45 -1.50 8.41 -0.02
CA VAL A 45 -1.03 9.78 -0.27
C VAL A 45 -0.17 9.85 -1.54
N THR A 46 0.65 8.82 -1.79
CA THR A 46 1.46 8.75 -3.01
C THR A 46 0.57 8.68 -4.25
N LEU A 47 -0.43 7.80 -4.25
CA LEU A 47 -1.40 7.66 -5.33
C LEU A 47 -2.24 8.93 -5.53
N GLU A 48 -2.71 9.56 -4.46
CA GLU A 48 -3.43 10.84 -4.51
C GLU A 48 -2.55 11.94 -5.12
N ASN A 49 -1.26 12.00 -4.76
CA ASN A 49 -0.29 12.94 -5.35
C ASN A 49 -0.01 12.67 -6.84
N LEU A 50 -0.15 11.42 -7.28
CA LEU A 50 -0.10 11.06 -8.71
C LEU A 50 -1.40 11.42 -9.45
N GLY A 51 -2.40 11.96 -8.75
CA GLY A 51 -3.70 12.34 -9.31
C GLY A 51 -4.71 11.19 -9.38
N ALA A 52 -4.42 10.06 -8.75
CA ALA A 52 -5.35 8.94 -8.68
C ALA A 52 -6.38 9.15 -7.55
N THR A 53 -7.64 8.79 -7.83
CA THR A 53 -8.67 8.75 -6.79
C THR A 53 -8.66 7.38 -6.15
N VAL A 54 -8.27 7.32 -4.88
CA VAL A 54 -8.06 6.07 -4.16
C VAL A 54 -9.09 5.91 -3.05
N ASP A 55 -9.72 4.74 -2.98
CA ASP A 55 -10.48 4.37 -1.79
C ASP A 55 -9.49 4.09 -0.64
N LYS A 56 -9.53 4.90 0.42
CA LYS A 56 -8.73 4.73 1.64
C LYS A 56 -9.48 4.05 2.78
N SER A 57 -10.70 3.61 2.51
CA SER A 57 -11.56 3.00 3.50
C SER A 57 -11.04 1.59 3.82
N VAL A 58 -10.84 1.33 5.10
CA VAL A 58 -10.46 0.00 5.60
C VAL A 58 -11.59 -0.52 6.46
N ASN A 59 -12.23 -1.61 6.01
CA ASN A 59 -13.31 -2.23 6.73
C ASN A 59 -12.77 -3.23 7.75
N LEU A 60 -12.76 -2.85 9.02
CA LEU A 60 -12.31 -3.71 10.12
C LEU A 60 -13.44 -4.54 10.74
N ASN A 61 -14.64 -4.58 10.14
CA ASN A 61 -15.74 -5.38 10.66
C ASN A 61 -15.34 -6.86 10.63
N GLY A 62 -15.40 -7.50 11.81
CA GLY A 62 -14.98 -8.90 11.99
C GLY A 62 -13.51 -9.09 12.37
N ALA A 63 -12.70 -8.02 12.41
CA ALA A 63 -11.32 -8.05 12.88
C ALA A 63 -11.23 -7.57 14.33
N TYR A 64 -11.11 -8.51 15.27
CA TYR A 64 -11.16 -8.26 16.71
C TYR A 64 -9.77 -8.18 17.35
N THR A 65 -8.78 -8.90 16.82
CA THR A 65 -7.38 -8.85 17.30
C THR A 65 -6.50 -7.94 16.43
N TYR A 66 -5.36 -7.48 16.95
CA TYR A 66 -4.42 -6.67 16.18
C TYR A 66 -3.91 -7.40 14.93
N SER A 67 -3.60 -8.69 15.03
CA SER A 67 -3.18 -9.49 13.87
C SER A 67 -4.28 -9.64 12.81
N GLN A 68 -5.56 -9.73 13.21
CA GLN A 68 -6.67 -9.72 12.26
C GLN A 68 -6.80 -8.37 11.56
N LYS A 69 -6.63 -7.27 12.30
CA LYS A 69 -6.66 -5.92 11.71
C LYS A 69 -5.46 -5.67 10.79
N GLU A 70 -4.28 -6.13 11.19
CA GLU A 70 -3.07 -6.10 10.37
C GLU A 70 -3.30 -6.82 9.04
N ALA A 71 -3.90 -8.02 9.06
CA ALA A 71 -4.21 -8.75 7.82
C ALA A 71 -5.13 -7.96 6.88
N VAL A 72 -6.14 -7.26 7.43
CA VAL A 72 -7.02 -6.39 6.62
C VAL A 72 -6.24 -5.20 6.03
N TYR A 73 -5.38 -4.55 6.80
CA TYR A 73 -4.54 -3.45 6.31
C TYR A 73 -3.52 -3.93 5.28
N ASN A 74 -2.91 -5.11 5.45
CA ASN A 74 -2.00 -5.70 4.48
C ASN A 74 -2.72 -6.03 3.17
N ALA A 75 -3.95 -6.54 3.23
CA ALA A 75 -4.77 -6.76 2.03
C ALA A 75 -5.06 -5.44 1.31
N LYS A 76 -5.39 -4.38 2.06
CA LYS A 76 -5.56 -3.04 1.49
C LYS A 76 -4.27 -2.51 0.87
N HIS A 77 -3.13 -2.69 1.54
CA HIS A 77 -1.84 -2.28 1.04
C HIS A 77 -1.52 -2.94 -0.30
N ALA A 78 -1.79 -4.24 -0.45
CA ALA A 78 -1.58 -4.95 -1.70
C ALA A 78 -2.48 -4.43 -2.84
N ASP A 79 -3.74 -4.11 -2.55
CA ASP A 79 -4.66 -3.48 -3.51
C ASP A 79 -4.16 -2.11 -3.99
N LEU A 80 -3.75 -1.26 -3.06
CA LEU A 80 -3.16 0.05 -3.37
C LEU A 80 -1.87 -0.09 -4.16
N GLN A 81 -1.06 -1.10 -3.86
CA GLN A 81 0.18 -1.36 -4.58
C GLN A 81 -0.09 -1.79 -6.01
N ALA A 82 -1.11 -2.62 -6.25
CA ALA A 82 -1.54 -2.98 -7.59
C ALA A 82 -2.00 -1.73 -8.38
N GLN A 83 -2.79 -0.84 -7.76
CA GLN A 83 -3.20 0.42 -8.39
C GLN A 83 -1.99 1.33 -8.71
N PHE A 84 -1.01 1.37 -7.81
CA PHE A 84 0.22 2.11 -8.04
C PHE A 84 1.01 1.54 -9.22
N ASP A 85 1.17 0.22 -9.27
CA ASP A 85 1.86 -0.46 -10.35
C ASP A 85 1.14 -0.27 -11.70
N GLU A 86 -0.21 -0.27 -11.72
CA GLU A 86 -1.02 0.01 -12.91
C GLU A 86 -0.85 1.46 -13.40
N LEU A 87 -0.94 2.44 -12.49
CA LEU A 87 -0.70 3.85 -12.82
C LEU A 87 0.72 4.07 -13.36
N ARG A 88 1.69 3.36 -12.79
CA ARG A 88 3.08 3.40 -13.25
C ARG A 88 3.24 2.77 -14.62
N ALA A 89 2.59 1.64 -14.89
CA ALA A 89 2.62 1.01 -16.21
C ALA A 89 1.99 1.91 -17.27
N HIS A 90 0.85 2.55 -16.96
CA HIS A 90 0.17 3.47 -17.88
C HIS A 90 0.94 4.77 -18.12
N SER A 91 1.75 5.22 -17.15
CA SER A 91 2.60 6.41 -17.28
C SER A 91 3.90 6.15 -18.07
N ALA A 92 4.21 4.88 -18.39
CA ALA A 92 5.40 4.49 -19.13
C ALA A 92 5.15 4.30 -20.65
N GLU A 93 3.89 4.40 -21.10
CA GLU A 93 3.47 4.43 -22.52
C GLU A 93 3.40 5.86 -23.07
#